data_AF-A0A1U8P2M8-F1
#
_entry.id   AF-A0A1U8P2M8-F1
#
_cell.length_a   1.000
_cell.length_b   1.000
_cell.length_c   1.000
_cell.angle_alpha   90.00
_cell.angle_beta   90.00
_cell.angle_gamma   90.00
#
_symmetry.space_group_name_H-M   'P 1'
#
loop_
_entity.id
_entity.type
_entity.pdbx_description
1 polymer ?
#
loop_
_entity_poly.entity_id
_entity_poly.type
_entity_poly.pdbx_seq_one_letter_code
_entity_poly.pdbx_strand_id
1 'polypeptide(L)'
;MKEDQRPLQQRNKSPTSKLFTRSAAYVILVLLSYTLGYLSHTSPPQQQQLQPPSPVFQLADSPSQLDNFRVTAPCANSPLPPHLVFPTILDRVFNGSSPYSNFPPPYLSSFLKQRRIKGWGSYGAVFQHLIKRVKPQVIIEVGTFLGASALHMVNVTRELRLQTQILCLDDFRGWPGFRDRFKDIKMINGDVLLFQQFMQNVIYFNATGSVLPVPFSTASGLEKLCEWGITADLIEIDAGHDFISAWGDINRA
;
A
#
# COMPACT_ATOMS: atom_id res chain seq x y z
N MET A 1 44.71 59.61 -51.63
CA MET A 1 46.12 59.93 -51.28
C MET A 1 46.28 59.50 -49.83
N LYS A 2 47.02 58.47 -49.44
CA LYS A 2 48.15 57.77 -50.05
C LYS A 2 48.10 56.33 -49.51
N GLU A 3 48.34 55.41 -50.43
CA GLU A 3 48.56 53.99 -50.21
C GLU A 3 49.98 53.83 -49.65
N ASP A 4 50.20 52.89 -48.73
CA ASP A 4 51.54 52.38 -48.48
C ASP A 4 51.52 50.91 -48.05
N GLN A 5 52.35 50.12 -48.71
CA GLN A 5 52.46 48.67 -48.60
C GLN A 5 53.62 48.26 -47.67
N ARG A 6 53.31 47.38 -46.71
CA ARG A 6 54.03 46.17 -46.18
C ARG A 6 55.53 45.96 -46.50
N PRO A 7 56.35 45.29 -45.62
CA PRO A 7 56.12 43.87 -45.27
C PRO A 7 56.70 43.24 -43.96
N LEU A 8 56.12 42.06 -43.65
CA LEU A 8 56.65 40.81 -43.06
C LEU A 8 57.55 40.80 -41.81
N GLN A 9 57.03 40.19 -40.72
CA GLN A 9 57.79 39.16 -39.99
C GLN A 9 56.87 38.10 -39.35
N GLN A 10 57.06 36.85 -39.80
CA GLN A 10 56.50 35.61 -39.26
C GLN A 10 57.04 35.34 -37.85
N ARG A 11 56.16 34.99 -36.91
CA ARG A 11 56.56 34.15 -35.77
C ARG A 11 55.48 33.12 -35.46
N ASN A 12 55.75 31.89 -35.89
CA ASN A 12 55.07 30.67 -35.48
C ASN A 12 54.98 30.57 -33.95
N LYS A 13 53.77 30.35 -33.43
CA LYS A 13 53.55 29.62 -32.18
C LYS A 13 52.37 28.68 -32.37
N SER A 14 52.63 27.38 -32.20
CA SER A 14 51.66 26.30 -32.28
C SER A 14 50.57 26.42 -31.20
N PRO A 15 49.36 25.88 -31.44
CA PRO A 15 48.33 25.78 -30.42
C PRO A 15 48.24 24.34 -29.93
N THR A 16 49.05 23.95 -28.95
CA THR A 16 48.88 22.64 -28.30
C THR A 16 49.06 22.80 -26.80
N SER A 17 47.92 22.77 -26.09
CA SER A 17 47.71 22.21 -24.74
C SER A 17 46.80 23.08 -23.87
N LYS A 18 45.50 23.06 -24.14
CA LYS A 18 44.47 23.31 -23.12
C LYS A 18 43.33 22.33 -23.32
N LEU A 19 43.58 21.06 -23.00
CA LEU A 19 42.54 20.05 -23.03
C LEU A 19 42.60 19.14 -21.80
N PHE A 20 42.59 19.72 -20.61
CA PHE A 20 42.24 18.99 -19.39
C PHE A 20 41.57 19.96 -18.41
N THR A 21 40.28 20.17 -18.60
CA THR A 21 39.43 20.79 -17.58
C THR A 21 39.18 19.77 -16.47
N ARG A 22 39.17 20.20 -15.20
CA ARG A 22 38.98 19.33 -14.02
C ARG A 22 37.79 18.37 -14.18
N SER A 23 36.73 18.81 -14.84
CA SER A 23 35.53 18.00 -15.15
C SER A 23 35.82 16.77 -16.02
N ALA A 24 36.71 16.89 -17.02
CA ALA A 24 37.10 15.76 -17.86
C ALA A 24 37.87 14.70 -17.06
N ALA A 25 38.69 15.11 -16.10
CA ALA A 25 39.41 14.20 -15.21
C ALA A 25 38.45 13.39 -14.32
N TYR A 26 37.38 14.01 -13.81
CA TYR A 26 36.36 13.29 -13.03
C TYR A 26 35.60 12.26 -13.86
N VAL A 27 35.23 12.61 -15.10
CA VAL A 27 34.55 11.67 -16.00
C VAL A 27 35.45 10.48 -16.32
N ILE A 28 36.73 10.73 -16.59
CA ILE A 28 37.72 9.67 -16.85
C ILE A 28 37.89 8.77 -15.61
N LEU A 29 37.96 9.35 -14.40
CA LEU A 29 38.04 8.59 -13.15
C LEU A 29 36.83 7.69 -12.91
N VAL A 30 35.61 8.19 -13.18
CA VAL A 30 34.37 7.42 -13.03
C VAL A 30 34.30 6.28 -14.06
N LEU A 31 34.72 6.53 -15.30
CA LEU A 31 34.77 5.49 -16.33
C LEU A 31 35.81 4.42 -15.99
N LEU A 32 36.99 4.82 -15.51
CA LEU A 32 38.03 3.91 -15.08
C LEU A 32 37.57 3.02 -13.92
N SER A 33 36.95 3.59 -12.88
CA SER A 33 36.46 2.82 -11.74
C SER A 33 35.37 1.83 -12.13
N TYR A 34 34.46 2.22 -13.04
CA TYR A 34 33.45 1.31 -13.60
C TYR A 34 34.09 0.16 -14.39
N THR A 35 35.03 0.46 -15.29
CA THR A 35 35.70 -0.58 -16.10
C THR A 35 36.53 -1.54 -15.25
N LEU A 36 37.23 -1.04 -14.22
CA LEU A 36 37.98 -1.89 -13.28
C LEU A 36 37.04 -2.77 -12.47
N GLY A 37 35.92 -2.23 -11.97
CA GLY A 37 34.91 -3.04 -11.28
C GLY A 37 34.34 -4.15 -12.16
N TYR A 38 34.08 -3.85 -13.43
CA TYR A 38 33.57 -4.82 -14.40
C TYR A 38 34.60 -5.92 -14.71
N LEU A 39 35.86 -5.56 -14.93
CA LEU A 39 36.94 -6.51 -15.22
C LEU A 39 37.38 -7.32 -13.98
N SER A 40 37.12 -6.82 -12.77
CA SER A 40 37.43 -7.52 -11.52
C SER A 40 36.33 -8.48 -11.08
N HIS A 41 35.19 -8.52 -11.79
CA HIS A 41 34.09 -9.42 -11.44
C HIS A 41 34.44 -10.87 -11.80
N THR A 42 34.97 -11.62 -10.84
CA THR A 42 35.08 -13.08 -10.96
C THR A 42 33.71 -13.70 -10.90
N SER A 43 33.29 -14.35 -11.99
CA SER A 43 32.09 -15.19 -12.00
C SER A 43 32.21 -16.28 -10.92
N PRO A 44 31.15 -16.56 -10.15
CA PRO A 44 31.17 -17.68 -9.22
C PRO A 44 31.37 -18.99 -9.99
N PRO A 45 32.09 -19.98 -9.42
CA PRO A 45 32.31 -21.25 -10.10
C PRO A 45 30.96 -21.95 -10.32
N GLN A 46 30.77 -22.49 -11.53
CA GLN A 46 29.66 -23.38 -11.86
C GLN A 46 29.66 -24.54 -10.87
N GLN A 47 28.64 -24.60 -10.01
CA GLN A 47 28.36 -25.80 -9.22
C GLN A 47 28.04 -26.93 -10.20
N GLN A 48 28.82 -28.00 -10.14
CA GLN A 48 28.53 -29.25 -10.86
C GLN A 48 27.13 -29.73 -10.45
N GLN A 49 26.28 -29.97 -11.45
CA GLN A 49 24.98 -30.62 -11.27
C GLN A 49 25.20 -32.04 -10.74
N LEU A 50 25.06 -32.22 -9.43
CA LEU A 50 24.71 -33.51 -8.86
C LEU A 50 23.23 -33.75 -9.12
N GLN A 51 22.91 -34.84 -9.81
CA GLN A 51 21.53 -35.32 -9.96
C GLN A 51 20.94 -35.53 -8.55
N PRO A 52 19.71 -35.06 -8.26
CA PRO A 52 19.09 -35.37 -7.00
C PRO A 52 18.73 -36.86 -6.96
N PRO A 53 18.98 -37.59 -5.86
CA PRO A 53 18.31 -38.86 -5.65
C PRO A 53 16.81 -38.58 -5.58
N SER A 54 16.00 -39.42 -6.23
CA SER A 54 14.54 -39.36 -6.15
C SER A 54 14.12 -39.27 -4.69
N PRO A 55 13.42 -38.20 -4.27
CA PRO A 55 12.87 -38.19 -2.94
C PRO A 55 11.63 -39.08 -2.94
N VAL A 56 11.76 -40.30 -2.41
CA VAL A 56 10.62 -40.93 -1.75
C VAL A 56 10.46 -40.20 -0.41
N PHE A 57 9.99 -38.96 -0.46
CA PHE A 57 9.41 -38.31 0.71
C PHE A 57 8.00 -38.89 0.87
N GLN A 58 7.91 -40.04 1.55
CA GLN A 58 6.74 -40.27 2.38
C GLN A 58 6.82 -39.24 3.51
N LEU A 59 6.28 -38.04 3.27
CA LEU A 59 5.91 -37.15 4.36
C LEU A 59 4.85 -37.92 5.16
N ALA A 60 5.25 -38.46 6.31
CA ALA A 60 4.29 -38.79 7.33
C ALA A 60 3.50 -37.51 7.64
N ASP A 61 2.17 -37.58 7.57
CA ASP A 61 1.21 -36.55 8.00
C ASP A 61 1.36 -36.31 9.52
N SER A 62 2.47 -35.70 9.91
CA SER A 62 2.62 -35.08 11.21
C SER A 62 2.08 -33.66 11.07
N PRO A 63 1.18 -33.20 11.96
CA PRO A 63 0.72 -31.83 11.93
C PRO A 63 1.94 -30.91 11.90
N SER A 64 2.08 -30.16 10.81
CA SER A 64 3.08 -29.13 10.73
C SER A 64 2.75 -28.09 11.80
N GLN A 65 3.75 -27.37 12.32
CA GLN A 65 3.44 -26.24 13.22
C GLN A 65 2.51 -25.19 12.56
N LEU A 66 2.40 -25.21 11.22
CA LEU A 66 1.51 -24.38 10.42
C LEU A 66 0.03 -24.84 10.49
N ASP A 67 -0.26 -26.10 10.82
CA ASP A 67 -1.64 -26.58 10.95
C ASP A 67 -2.37 -25.91 12.13
N ASN A 68 -1.64 -25.47 13.16
CA ASN A 68 -2.18 -24.66 14.26
C ASN A 68 -2.67 -23.27 13.81
N PHE A 69 -2.24 -22.84 12.63
CA PHE A 69 -2.62 -21.55 12.06
C PHE A 69 -3.64 -21.68 10.92
N ARG A 70 -4.16 -22.89 10.69
CA ARG A 70 -5.15 -23.13 9.65
C ARG A 70 -6.46 -22.45 10.03
N VAL A 71 -6.99 -21.64 9.12
CA VAL A 71 -8.31 -21.02 9.28
C VAL A 71 -9.36 -22.11 9.12
N THR A 72 -10.11 -22.38 10.18
CA THR A 72 -11.12 -23.46 10.24
C THR A 72 -12.55 -22.93 10.17
N ALA A 73 -12.73 -21.61 10.16
CA ALA A 73 -14.05 -20.99 10.08
C ALA A 73 -14.75 -21.41 8.77
N PRO A 74 -15.96 -21.98 8.83
CA PRO A 74 -16.70 -22.37 7.64
C PRO A 74 -17.22 -21.13 6.92
N CYS A 75 -16.83 -20.95 5.66
CA CYS A 75 -17.34 -19.88 4.82
C CYS A 75 -18.71 -20.23 4.21
N ALA A 76 -19.46 -19.23 3.77
CA ALA A 76 -20.70 -19.45 3.06
C ALA A 76 -20.47 -20.26 1.77
N ASN A 77 -21.39 -21.18 1.46
CA ASN A 77 -21.31 -22.03 0.27
C ASN A 77 -21.45 -21.26 -1.06
N SER A 78 -21.96 -20.03 -1.01
CA SER A 78 -22.12 -19.17 -2.19
C SER A 78 -21.75 -17.73 -1.85
N PRO A 79 -21.11 -17.00 -2.80
CA PRO A 79 -20.78 -15.60 -2.61
C PRO A 79 -22.06 -14.75 -2.61
N LEU A 80 -22.08 -13.77 -1.72
CA LEU A 80 -23.10 -12.74 -1.66
C LEU A 80 -23.00 -11.85 -2.92
N PRO A 81 -24.11 -11.58 -3.61
CA PRO A 81 -24.12 -10.64 -4.72
C PRO A 81 -23.53 -9.28 -4.33
N PRO A 82 -22.65 -8.67 -5.15
CA PRO A 82 -21.97 -7.42 -4.81
C PRO A 82 -22.90 -6.29 -4.36
N HIS A 83 -24.06 -6.10 -5.00
CA HIS A 83 -25.03 -5.06 -4.63
C HIS A 83 -25.65 -5.23 -3.22
N LEU A 84 -25.50 -6.40 -2.59
CA LEU A 84 -25.98 -6.69 -1.23
C LEU A 84 -24.88 -6.53 -0.17
N VAL A 85 -23.62 -6.26 -0.55
CA VAL A 85 -22.49 -6.16 0.39
C VAL A 85 -22.68 -5.01 1.38
N PHE A 86 -22.81 -3.76 0.91
CA PHE A 86 -23.07 -2.63 1.81
C PHE A 86 -24.35 -2.79 2.65
N PRO A 87 -25.51 -3.17 2.06
CA PRO A 87 -26.72 -3.44 2.85
C PRO A 87 -26.50 -4.45 3.97
N THR A 88 -25.74 -5.52 3.70
CA THR A 88 -25.43 -6.55 4.69
C THR A 88 -24.55 -6.02 5.82
N ILE A 89 -23.52 -5.22 5.50
CA ILE A 89 -22.69 -4.59 6.53
C ILE A 89 -23.49 -3.60 7.36
N LEU A 90 -24.33 -2.78 6.72
CA LEU A 90 -25.19 -1.83 7.44
C LEU A 90 -26.13 -2.56 8.40
N ASP A 91 -26.81 -3.62 7.95
CA ASP A 91 -27.69 -4.42 8.79
C ASP A 91 -26.96 -5.06 9.97
N ARG A 92 -25.87 -5.79 9.70
CA ARG A 92 -25.20 -6.63 10.71
C ARG A 92 -24.25 -5.87 11.64
N VAL A 93 -23.71 -4.73 11.20
CA VAL A 93 -22.71 -3.96 11.96
C VAL A 93 -23.30 -2.66 12.51
N PHE A 94 -24.20 -2.02 11.76
CA PHE A 94 -24.70 -0.67 12.08
C PHE A 94 -26.21 -0.61 12.27
N ASN A 95 -26.86 -1.74 12.56
CA ASN A 95 -28.29 -1.81 12.83
C ASN A 95 -29.15 -1.17 11.72
N GLY A 96 -28.79 -1.44 10.47
CA GLY A 96 -29.47 -0.97 9.26
C GLY A 96 -29.26 0.51 8.92
N SER A 97 -28.47 1.27 9.69
CA SER A 97 -28.28 2.71 9.50
C SER A 97 -26.86 3.06 9.08
N SER A 98 -26.69 4.06 8.22
CA SER A 98 -25.35 4.53 7.85
C SER A 98 -24.61 5.09 9.07
N PRO A 99 -23.35 4.69 9.34
CA PRO A 99 -22.58 5.26 10.44
C PRO A 99 -22.30 6.75 10.23
N TYR A 100 -22.41 7.26 9.00
CA TYR A 100 -22.20 8.67 8.68
C TYR A 100 -23.41 9.56 8.98
N SER A 101 -24.60 8.98 9.21
CA SER A 101 -25.80 9.74 9.52
C SER A 101 -25.65 10.48 10.85
N ASN A 102 -25.93 11.78 10.86
CA ASN A 102 -25.81 12.66 12.04
C ASN A 102 -24.42 12.67 12.69
N PHE A 103 -23.37 12.36 11.93
CA PHE A 103 -21.98 12.41 12.38
C PHE A 103 -21.31 13.75 12.00
N PRO A 104 -20.40 14.30 12.83
CA PRO A 104 -20.08 13.85 14.19
C PRO A 104 -21.10 14.34 15.21
N PRO A 105 -21.29 13.63 16.34
CA PRO A 105 -22.10 14.15 17.42
C PRO A 105 -21.43 15.40 18.04
N PRO A 106 -22.21 16.36 18.58
CA PRO A 106 -21.68 17.65 19.03
C PRO A 106 -20.51 17.55 20.01
N TYR A 107 -20.55 16.59 20.94
CA TYR A 107 -19.48 16.40 21.93
C TYR A 107 -18.15 15.92 21.34
N LEU A 108 -18.13 15.36 20.13
CA LEU A 108 -16.91 14.94 19.44
C LEU A 108 -16.37 15.98 18.46
N SER A 109 -17.22 16.89 17.99
CA SER A 109 -16.91 17.81 16.89
C SER A 109 -15.61 18.62 17.09
N SER A 110 -15.36 19.09 18.31
CA SER A 110 -14.18 19.89 18.65
C SER A 110 -12.87 19.09 18.69
N PHE A 111 -12.94 17.77 18.74
CA PHE A 111 -11.77 16.88 18.78
C PHE A 111 -11.37 16.33 17.41
N LEU A 112 -12.27 16.41 16.43
CA LEU A 112 -12.04 15.92 15.09
C LEU A 112 -11.50 17.02 14.19
N LYS A 113 -10.48 16.70 13.41
CA LYS A 113 -10.00 17.58 12.35
C LYS A 113 -10.90 17.41 11.13
N GLN A 114 -11.27 18.53 10.50
CA GLN A 114 -12.04 18.53 9.26
C GLN A 114 -11.42 17.62 8.19
N ARG A 115 -10.08 17.62 8.09
CA ARG A 115 -9.31 16.73 7.21
C ARG A 115 -8.05 16.26 7.94
N ARG A 116 -7.87 14.94 8.04
CA ARG A 116 -6.66 14.30 8.56
C ARG A 116 -6.37 12.99 7.84
N ILE A 117 -6.23 13.06 6.52
CA ILE A 117 -5.93 11.89 5.68
C ILE A 117 -4.43 11.62 5.70
N LYS A 118 -4.01 10.42 6.13
CA LYS A 118 -2.60 9.98 6.14
C LYS A 118 -2.53 8.46 6.13
N GLY A 119 -1.60 7.91 5.37
CA GLY A 119 -1.30 6.48 5.33
C GLY A 119 0.06 6.27 4.68
N TRP A 120 0.65 5.11 4.90
CA TRP A 120 1.89 4.72 4.22
C TRP A 120 1.54 4.12 2.86
N GLY A 121 2.34 4.36 1.83
CA GLY A 121 2.15 3.72 0.51
C GLY A 121 0.84 4.05 -0.25
N SER A 122 -0.05 4.89 0.30
CA SER A 122 -1.45 5.03 -0.13
C SER A 122 -1.71 5.54 -1.56
N TYR A 123 -0.67 5.95 -2.28
CA TYR A 123 -0.75 6.49 -3.65
C TYR A 123 0.11 5.69 -4.64
N GLY A 124 0.46 4.45 -4.30
CA GLY A 124 1.26 3.59 -5.15
C GLY A 124 0.60 3.33 -6.52
N ALA A 125 1.41 3.23 -7.57
CA ALA A 125 0.91 2.97 -8.93
C ALA A 125 0.12 1.64 -9.07
N VAL A 126 0.33 0.72 -8.14
CA VAL A 126 -0.35 -0.58 -8.08
C VAL A 126 -1.87 -0.43 -7.99
N PHE A 127 -2.39 0.52 -7.20
CA PHE A 127 -3.84 0.74 -7.05
C PHE A 127 -4.47 1.09 -8.40
N GLN A 128 -3.91 2.10 -9.07
CA GLN A 128 -4.43 2.54 -10.36
C GLN A 128 -4.33 1.44 -11.42
N HIS A 129 -3.23 0.69 -11.45
CA HIS A 129 -3.05 -0.39 -12.41
C HIS A 129 -4.06 -1.53 -12.20
N LEU A 130 -4.22 -2.00 -10.96
CA LEU A 130 -5.12 -3.11 -10.63
C LEU A 130 -6.59 -2.70 -10.80
N ILE A 131 -7.01 -1.52 -10.33
CA ILE A 131 -8.40 -1.06 -10.46
C ILE A 131 -8.77 -0.89 -11.95
N LYS A 132 -7.87 -0.35 -12.78
CA LYS A 132 -8.11 -0.25 -14.23
C LYS A 132 -8.31 -1.60 -14.90
N ARG A 133 -7.56 -2.62 -14.45
CA ARG A 133 -7.57 -3.96 -15.03
C ARG A 133 -8.77 -4.79 -14.55
N VAL A 134 -9.01 -4.79 -13.24
CA VAL A 134 -10.02 -5.63 -12.60
C VAL A 134 -11.41 -5.00 -12.66
N LYS A 135 -11.50 -3.66 -12.63
CA LYS A 135 -12.77 -2.92 -12.53
C LYS A 135 -13.66 -3.44 -11.38
N PRO A 136 -13.15 -3.41 -10.14
CA PRO A 136 -13.77 -4.07 -9.00
C PRO A 136 -15.15 -3.49 -8.67
N GLN A 137 -16.12 -4.35 -8.35
CA GLN A 137 -17.36 -3.98 -7.69
C GLN A 137 -17.19 -3.91 -6.18
N VAL A 138 -16.31 -4.75 -5.61
CA VAL A 138 -16.01 -4.79 -4.18
C VAL A 138 -14.50 -4.80 -3.96
N ILE A 139 -14.02 -3.93 -3.08
CA ILE A 139 -12.66 -3.92 -2.56
C ILE A 139 -12.74 -4.10 -1.04
N ILE A 140 -11.86 -4.93 -0.47
CA ILE A 140 -11.64 -4.99 0.97
C ILE A 140 -10.24 -4.44 1.26
N GLU A 141 -10.15 -3.45 2.13
CA GLU A 141 -8.89 -2.94 2.67
C GLU A 141 -8.77 -3.42 4.12
N VAL A 142 -7.75 -4.23 4.39
CA VAL A 142 -7.44 -4.83 5.69
C VAL A 142 -6.36 -3.97 6.34
N GLY A 143 -6.73 -3.17 7.33
CA GLY A 143 -5.88 -2.12 7.91
C GLY A 143 -6.02 -0.79 7.16
N THR A 144 -7.06 -0.02 7.48
CA THR A 144 -7.40 1.24 6.77
C THR A 144 -6.80 2.47 7.43
N PHE A 145 -6.55 2.41 8.74
CA PHE A 145 -6.08 3.52 9.54
C PHE A 145 -6.93 4.81 9.38
N LEU A 146 -6.39 5.85 8.75
CA LEU A 146 -7.08 7.12 8.47
C LEU A 146 -7.69 7.18 7.05
N GLY A 147 -7.67 6.06 6.32
CA GLY A 147 -8.34 5.85 5.05
C GLY A 147 -7.63 6.45 3.84
N ALA A 148 -6.32 6.67 3.88
CA ALA A 148 -5.62 7.35 2.78
C ALA A 148 -5.63 6.51 1.48
N SER A 149 -5.38 5.21 1.57
CA SER A 149 -5.40 4.26 0.44
C SER A 149 -6.83 4.02 -0.04
N ALA A 150 -7.79 3.71 0.85
CA ALA A 150 -9.21 3.66 0.48
C ALA A 150 -9.69 4.92 -0.26
N LEU A 151 -9.42 6.12 0.26
CA LEU A 151 -9.87 7.36 -0.41
C LEU A 151 -9.13 7.61 -1.73
N HIS A 152 -7.88 7.15 -1.87
CA HIS A 152 -7.21 7.13 -3.17
C HIS A 152 -7.90 6.16 -4.14
N MET A 153 -8.24 4.95 -3.71
CA MET A 153 -8.98 3.98 -4.51
C MET A 153 -10.35 4.52 -4.93
N VAL A 154 -11.06 5.24 -4.05
CA VAL A 154 -12.29 5.97 -4.40
C VAL A 154 -12.06 6.98 -5.53
N ASN A 155 -10.97 7.74 -5.49
CA ASN A 155 -10.67 8.69 -6.56
C ASN A 155 -10.45 7.98 -7.90
N VAL A 156 -9.66 6.89 -7.88
CA VAL A 156 -9.39 6.09 -9.09
C VAL A 156 -10.67 5.48 -9.65
N THR A 157 -11.53 4.90 -8.82
CA THR A 157 -12.79 4.28 -9.27
C THR A 157 -13.75 5.32 -9.83
N ARG A 158 -13.81 6.53 -9.25
CA ARG A 158 -14.58 7.67 -9.77
C ARG A 158 -14.11 8.13 -11.16
N GLU A 159 -12.79 8.27 -11.34
CA GLU A 159 -12.19 8.62 -12.64
C GLU A 159 -12.59 7.60 -13.73
N LEU A 160 -12.74 6.34 -13.34
CA LEU A 160 -13.14 5.24 -14.22
C LEU A 160 -14.66 5.02 -14.29
N ARG A 161 -15.45 5.84 -13.58
CA ARG A 161 -16.92 5.73 -13.46
C ARG A 161 -17.40 4.35 -12.99
N LEU A 162 -16.64 3.74 -12.08
CA LEU A 162 -17.01 2.47 -11.45
C LEU A 162 -17.88 2.71 -10.22
N GLN A 163 -18.87 1.85 -10.02
CA GLN A 163 -19.67 1.80 -8.81
C GLN A 163 -19.06 0.77 -7.85
N THR A 164 -17.93 1.14 -7.27
CA THR A 164 -17.16 0.27 -6.37
C THR A 164 -17.51 0.53 -4.92
N GLN A 165 -17.75 -0.55 -4.18
CA GLN A 165 -17.89 -0.58 -2.72
C GLN A 165 -16.54 -0.92 -2.09
N ILE A 166 -16.10 -0.14 -1.11
CA ILE A 166 -14.85 -0.37 -0.38
C ILE A 166 -15.19 -0.62 1.08
N LEU A 167 -14.86 -1.81 1.57
CA LEU A 167 -14.94 -2.16 2.98
C LEU A 167 -13.59 -1.94 3.64
N CYS A 168 -13.55 -1.08 4.65
CA CYS A 168 -12.35 -0.74 5.39
C CYS A 168 -12.36 -1.47 6.73
N LEU A 169 -11.69 -2.62 6.80
CA LEU A 169 -11.63 -3.50 7.97
C LEU A 169 -10.45 -3.12 8.86
N ASP A 170 -10.74 -2.62 10.06
CA ASP A 170 -9.75 -2.14 11.02
C ASP A 170 -10.40 -2.11 12.41
N ASP A 171 -9.65 -2.34 13.49
CA ASP A 171 -10.19 -2.20 14.84
C ASP A 171 -10.26 -0.74 15.28
N PHE A 172 -9.60 0.15 14.53
CA PHE A 172 -9.45 1.58 14.77
C PHE A 172 -8.90 1.94 16.15
N ARG A 173 -8.11 1.05 16.75
CA ARG A 173 -7.44 1.29 18.05
C ARG A 173 -5.98 1.70 17.87
N GLY A 174 -5.41 1.46 16.69
CA GLY A 174 -3.98 1.60 16.41
C GLY A 174 -3.16 0.48 17.06
N TRP A 175 -1.84 0.55 16.91
CA TRP A 175 -0.91 -0.46 17.43
C TRP A 175 -0.19 -0.02 18.72
N PRO A 176 0.47 -0.93 19.46
CA PRO A 176 1.33 -0.54 20.58
C PRO A 176 2.39 0.48 20.15
N GLY A 177 2.41 1.66 20.79
CA GLY A 177 3.28 2.79 20.40
C GLY A 177 2.66 3.77 19.40
N PHE A 178 1.42 3.55 18.97
CA PHE A 178 0.65 4.49 18.15
C PHE A 178 0.63 5.90 18.75
N ARG A 179 0.41 5.99 20.08
CA ARG A 179 0.31 7.27 20.81
C ARG A 179 1.61 8.08 20.80
N ASP A 180 2.75 7.44 20.63
CA ASP A 180 4.05 8.14 20.59
C ASP A 180 4.19 8.96 19.30
N ARG A 181 3.57 8.49 18.21
CA ARG A 181 3.64 9.09 16.88
C ARG A 181 2.44 9.97 16.55
N PHE A 182 1.25 9.67 17.08
CA PHE A 182 -0.02 10.31 16.70
C PHE A 182 -0.70 10.98 17.90
N LYS A 183 0.01 11.92 18.53
CA LYS A 183 -0.47 12.69 19.68
C LYS A 183 -1.64 13.62 19.35
N ASP A 184 -1.83 13.94 18.07
CA ASP A 184 -2.86 14.86 17.59
C ASP A 184 -4.25 14.21 17.53
N ILE A 185 -4.33 12.89 17.48
CA ILE A 185 -5.60 12.16 17.58
C ILE A 185 -5.94 12.05 19.07
N LYS A 186 -7.13 12.48 19.47
CA LYS A 186 -7.51 12.52 20.89
C LYS A 186 -7.93 11.15 21.39
N MET A 187 -7.93 11.01 22.70
CA MET A 187 -8.46 9.84 23.40
C MET A 187 -9.50 10.34 24.40
N ILE A 188 -10.66 9.70 24.43
CA ILE A 188 -11.75 9.99 25.36
C ILE A 188 -12.14 8.67 26.03
N ASN A 189 -12.07 8.61 27.36
CA ASN A 189 -12.43 7.42 28.14
C ASN A 189 -11.70 6.13 27.69
N GLY A 190 -10.44 6.25 27.31
CA GLY A 190 -9.63 5.12 26.84
C GLY A 190 -9.83 4.73 25.37
N ASP A 191 -10.76 5.38 24.67
CA ASP A 191 -10.98 5.18 23.24
C ASP A 191 -10.23 6.23 22.42
N VAL A 192 -9.34 5.78 21.54
CA VAL A 192 -8.64 6.66 20.59
C VAL A 192 -9.64 7.04 19.51
N LEU A 193 -9.78 8.32 19.21
CA LEU A 193 -10.76 8.81 18.23
C LEU A 193 -10.34 8.55 16.77
N LEU A 194 -9.65 7.45 16.49
CA LEU A 194 -9.15 7.09 15.17
C LEU A 194 -10.31 6.71 14.24
N PHE A 195 -11.27 5.90 14.72
CA PHE A 195 -12.46 5.54 13.97
C PHE A 195 -13.25 6.77 13.52
N GLN A 196 -13.49 7.69 14.45
CA GLN A 196 -14.25 8.90 14.21
C GLN A 196 -13.46 9.85 13.31
N GLN A 197 -12.14 9.92 13.45
CA GLN A 197 -11.31 10.70 12.53
C GLN A 197 -11.28 10.11 11.11
N PHE A 198 -11.28 8.78 10.96
CA PHE A 198 -11.46 8.10 9.68
C PHE A 198 -12.81 8.46 9.05
N MET A 199 -13.91 8.36 9.80
CA MET A 199 -15.24 8.72 9.31
C MET A 199 -15.31 10.18 8.87
N GLN A 200 -14.71 11.09 9.63
CA GLN A 200 -14.61 12.51 9.28
C GLN A 200 -13.84 12.72 7.96
N ASN A 201 -12.80 11.92 7.70
CA ASN A 201 -12.07 11.95 6.43
C ASN A 201 -12.94 11.47 5.26
N VAL A 202 -13.72 10.40 5.44
CA VAL A 202 -14.65 9.89 4.42
C VAL A 202 -15.72 10.94 4.08
N ILE A 203 -16.29 11.59 5.08
CA ILE A 203 -17.26 12.68 4.89
C ILE A 203 -16.61 13.86 4.17
N TYR A 204 -15.44 14.28 4.60
CA TYR A 204 -14.69 15.37 3.95
C TYR A 204 -14.42 15.07 2.47
N PHE A 205 -14.12 13.81 2.13
CA PHE A 205 -13.87 13.36 0.76
C PHE A 205 -15.15 13.05 -0.04
N ASN A 206 -16.32 13.27 0.57
CA ASN A 206 -17.63 12.95 0.01
C ASN A 206 -17.74 11.47 -0.44
N ALA A 207 -17.17 10.53 0.33
CA ALA A 207 -17.04 9.11 -0.04
C ALA A 207 -17.98 8.17 0.75
N THR A 208 -18.95 8.71 1.48
CA THR A 208 -19.86 7.96 2.35
C THR A 208 -20.70 6.90 1.63
N GLY A 209 -20.94 7.06 0.32
CA GLY A 209 -21.63 6.08 -0.51
C GLY A 209 -20.75 5.00 -1.12
N SER A 210 -19.42 5.11 -1.01
CA SER A 210 -18.45 4.18 -1.61
C SER A 210 -17.55 3.50 -0.59
N VAL A 211 -17.49 4.01 0.64
CA VAL A 211 -16.64 3.49 1.73
C VAL A 211 -17.52 3.17 2.92
N LEU A 212 -17.36 1.98 3.51
CA LEU A 212 -17.92 1.63 4.81
C LEU A 212 -16.81 1.10 5.73
N PRO A 213 -16.74 1.57 6.99
CA PRO A 213 -15.87 0.97 7.97
C PRO A 213 -16.45 -0.37 8.45
N VAL A 214 -15.56 -1.29 8.78
CA VAL A 214 -15.87 -2.54 9.48
C VAL A 214 -15.00 -2.55 10.75
N PRO A 215 -15.51 -2.03 11.89
CA PRO A 215 -14.71 -1.69 13.07
C PRO A 215 -14.41 -2.91 13.96
N PHE A 216 -13.71 -3.90 13.40
CA PHE A 216 -13.34 -5.15 14.07
C PHE A 216 -11.88 -5.49 13.79
N SER A 217 -11.29 -6.37 14.61
CA SER A 217 -9.96 -6.91 14.31
C SER A 217 -9.98 -7.63 12.96
N THR A 218 -8.86 -7.57 12.23
CA THR A 218 -8.79 -8.11 10.87
C THR A 218 -9.13 -9.60 10.83
N ALA A 219 -8.59 -10.38 11.76
CA ALA A 219 -8.88 -11.81 11.86
C ALA A 219 -10.37 -12.10 12.05
N SER A 220 -11.02 -11.46 13.03
CA SER A 220 -12.44 -11.70 13.29
C SER A 220 -13.33 -11.14 12.18
N GLY A 221 -12.97 -10.00 11.61
CA GLY A 221 -13.68 -9.40 10.49
C GLY A 221 -13.65 -10.27 9.25
N LEU A 222 -12.47 -10.72 8.82
CA LEU A 222 -12.33 -11.59 7.64
C LEU A 222 -13.09 -12.90 7.82
N GLU A 223 -13.01 -13.52 9.00
CA GLU A 223 -13.79 -14.74 9.31
C GLU A 223 -15.30 -14.49 9.15
N LYS A 224 -15.84 -13.39 9.72
CA LYS A 224 -17.27 -13.06 9.57
C LYS A 224 -17.66 -12.66 8.15
N LEU A 225 -16.80 -11.97 7.40
CA LEU A 225 -17.04 -11.69 5.98
C LEU A 225 -17.18 -12.99 5.19
N CYS A 226 -16.31 -13.98 5.46
CA CYS A 226 -16.35 -15.30 4.84
C CYS A 226 -17.64 -16.06 5.19
N GLU A 227 -18.02 -16.10 6.48
CA GLU A 227 -19.28 -16.69 6.94
C GLU A 227 -20.52 -16.03 6.29
N TRP A 228 -20.44 -14.73 6.00
CA TRP A 228 -21.51 -13.97 5.34
C TRP A 228 -21.48 -14.07 3.81
N GLY A 229 -20.50 -14.77 3.24
CA GLY A 229 -20.29 -14.89 1.79
C GLY A 229 -19.81 -13.61 1.13
N ILE A 230 -19.35 -12.62 1.89
CA ILE A 230 -18.81 -11.38 1.34
C ILE A 230 -17.42 -11.68 0.79
N THR A 231 -17.28 -11.50 -0.53
CA THR A 231 -16.03 -11.67 -1.27
C THR A 231 -15.67 -10.36 -1.97
N ALA A 232 -14.41 -10.21 -2.38
CA ALA A 232 -13.93 -9.01 -3.06
C ALA A 232 -13.18 -9.34 -4.34
N ASP A 233 -13.20 -8.39 -5.27
CA ASP A 233 -12.44 -8.48 -6.52
C ASP A 233 -10.97 -8.08 -6.31
N LEU A 234 -10.72 -7.23 -5.31
CA LEU A 234 -9.39 -6.82 -4.85
C LEU A 234 -9.35 -6.78 -3.32
N ILE A 235 -8.23 -7.23 -2.75
CA ILE A 235 -7.96 -7.15 -1.32
C ILE A 235 -6.61 -6.48 -1.12
N GLU A 236 -6.58 -5.40 -0.34
CA GLU A 236 -5.36 -4.76 0.15
C GLU A 236 -5.10 -5.21 1.58
N ILE A 237 -3.85 -5.58 1.89
CA ILE A 237 -3.44 -6.03 3.22
C ILE A 237 -2.33 -5.09 3.73
N ASP A 238 -2.68 -4.23 4.70
CA ASP A 238 -1.81 -3.23 5.36
C ASP A 238 -2.17 -3.05 6.85
N ALA A 239 -2.43 -4.15 7.56
CA ALA A 239 -2.83 -4.10 8.98
C ALA A 239 -1.66 -4.30 9.96
N GLY A 240 -1.09 -5.50 9.97
CA GLY A 240 -0.02 -5.87 10.88
C GLY A 240 1.35 -5.37 10.44
N HIS A 241 2.24 -5.10 11.41
CA HIS A 241 3.63 -4.70 11.14
C HIS A 241 4.62 -5.87 11.25
N ASP A 242 4.11 -7.10 11.32
CA ASP A 242 4.90 -8.32 11.39
C ASP A 242 4.40 -9.38 10.42
N PHE A 243 5.28 -10.34 10.15
CA PHE A 243 5.04 -11.40 9.17
C PHE A 243 3.84 -12.29 9.53
N ILE A 244 3.64 -12.62 10.80
CA ILE A 244 2.63 -13.60 11.22
C ILE A 244 1.23 -12.99 11.08
N SER A 245 1.06 -11.73 11.47
CA SER A 245 -0.20 -11.01 11.25
C SER A 245 -0.53 -10.89 9.76
N ALA A 246 0.42 -10.45 8.93
CA ALA A 246 0.18 -10.31 7.49
C ALA A 246 -0.12 -11.66 6.82
N TRP A 247 0.62 -12.71 7.15
CA TRP A 247 0.34 -14.07 6.68
C TRP A 247 -1.04 -14.54 7.17
N GLY A 248 -1.43 -14.22 8.39
CA GLY A 248 -2.73 -14.56 8.96
C GLY A 248 -3.90 -13.89 8.23
N ASP A 249 -3.73 -12.64 7.79
CA ASP A 249 -4.72 -11.93 6.98
C ASP A 249 -4.80 -12.52 5.57
N ILE A 250 -3.65 -12.81 4.93
CA ILE A 250 -3.59 -13.44 3.59
C ILE A 250 -4.34 -14.77 3.55
N ASN A 251 -4.23 -15.59 4.60
CA ASN A 251 -4.88 -16.91 4.63
C ASN A 251 -6.36 -16.86 5.06
N ARG A 252 -6.85 -15.71 5.52
CA ARG A 252 -8.27 -15.47 5.86
C ARG A 252 -9.04 -14.73 4.77
N ALA A 253 -8.32 -14.02 3.90
CA ALA A 253 -8.85 -13.23 2.79
C ALA A 253 -9.21 -14.09 1.58
#